data_AF-A0A933J1Y7-F1
#
_entry.id   AF-A0A933J1Y7-F1
#
_cell.length_a   1.000
_cell.length_b   1.000
_cell.length_c   1.000
_cell.angle_alpha   90.00
_cell.angle_beta   90.00
_cell.angle_gamma   90.00
#
_symmetry.space_group_name_H-M   'P 1'
#
loop_
_entity.id
_entity.type
_entity.pdbx_description
1 polymer ?
#
loop_
_entity_poly.entity_id
_entity_poly.type
_entity_poly.pdbx_seq_one_letter_code
_entity_poly.pdbx_strand_id
1 'polypeptide(L)'
;MATEKTAPSLNEHLIALGIALVSITMALVLWRSSVVASDAGTASRWGMIQTIRQEMLKNLVWSNVYHEANIAQIYFIYAAEAQTLSKSSDPLARLQASTIEKSLLPALKQKSPLTSNALYQRADGSVNLERRFKDAQAAMPPAQQLHPQRAFDSASRGSVKQRWLVMDAVLFALALFWLTVAQIASPRRRAVAGVVGGLVYALGLAAFVVIELSSSLG
;
A
#
# COMPACT_ATOMS: atom_id res chain seq x y z
N MET A 1 30.42 65.09 -12.64
CA MET A 1 29.45 65.01 -11.53
C MET A 1 29.46 63.59 -11.00
N ALA A 2 30.24 63.33 -9.95
CA ALA A 2 30.23 62.05 -9.27
C ALA A 2 28.98 62.01 -8.39
N THR A 3 28.03 61.15 -8.71
CA THR A 3 26.87 60.89 -7.87
C THR A 3 27.34 60.20 -6.59
N GLU A 4 27.28 60.94 -5.49
CA GLU A 4 27.53 60.45 -4.14
C GLU A 4 26.60 59.25 -3.88
N LYS A 5 27.19 58.07 -3.74
CA LYS A 5 26.47 56.81 -3.55
C LYS A 5 25.96 56.80 -2.11
N THR A 6 24.78 57.40 -1.88
CA THR A 6 24.12 57.41 -0.57
C THR A 6 24.04 55.98 -0.04
N ALA A 7 24.53 55.77 1.17
CA ALA A 7 24.56 54.46 1.81
C ALA A 7 23.16 53.82 1.83
N PRO A 8 23.07 52.49 1.67
CA PRO A 8 21.79 51.77 1.70
C PRO A 8 21.03 52.08 2.99
N SER A 9 19.74 52.36 2.85
CA SER A 9 18.87 52.62 4.00
C SER A 9 18.65 51.32 4.79
N LEU A 10 18.43 51.42 6.11
CA LEU A 10 18.15 50.25 6.99
C LEU A 10 17.05 49.33 6.42
N ASN A 11 16.05 49.90 5.75
CA ASN A 11 14.97 49.16 5.10
C ASN A 11 15.45 48.26 3.95
N GLU A 12 16.47 48.67 3.19
CA GLU A 12 17.04 47.86 2.11
C GLU A 12 17.79 46.65 2.65
N HIS A 13 18.50 46.80 3.77
CA HIS A 13 19.14 45.68 4.46
C HIS A 13 18.12 44.68 5.01
N LEU A 14 17.02 45.18 5.60
CA LEU A 14 15.94 44.32 6.11
C LEU A 14 15.23 43.54 4.98
N ILE A 15 14.96 44.17 3.84
CA ILE A 15 14.35 43.49 2.68
C ILE A 15 15.31 42.44 2.13
N ALA A 16 16.59 42.77 1.96
CA ALA A 16 17.60 41.81 1.50
C ALA A 16 17.73 40.61 2.44
N LEU A 17 17.73 40.85 3.77
CA LEU A 17 17.71 39.79 4.78
C LEU A 17 16.44 38.93 4.68
N GLY A 18 15.29 39.56 4.49
CA GLY A 18 14.02 38.87 4.25
C GLY A 18 14.07 37.95 3.04
N ILE A 19 14.59 38.43 1.90
CA ILE A 19 14.75 37.61 0.69
C ILE A 19 15.64 36.39 0.97
N ALA A 20 16.77 36.59 1.67
CA ALA A 20 17.68 35.51 2.03
C ALA A 20 16.99 34.45 2.92
N LEU A 21 16.25 34.89 3.94
CA LEU A 21 15.49 34.01 4.82
C LEU A 21 14.42 33.21 4.06
N VAL A 22 13.59 33.87 3.25
CA VAL A 22 12.56 33.20 2.45
C VAL A 22 13.18 32.17 1.50
N SER A 23 14.31 32.50 0.88
CA SER A 23 15.02 31.61 -0.05
C SER A 23 15.50 30.34 0.66
N ILE A 24 16.10 30.48 1.85
CA ILE A 24 16.56 29.35 2.66
C ILE A 24 15.38 28.47 3.09
N THR A 25 14.30 29.07 3.59
CA THR A 25 13.11 28.31 4.00
C THR A 25 12.43 27.60 2.83
N MET A 26 12.35 28.24 1.66
CA MET A 26 11.79 27.63 0.46
C MET A 26 12.62 26.42 0.02
N ALA A 27 13.95 26.53 0.04
CA ALA A 27 14.84 25.41 -0.26
C ALA A 27 14.61 24.24 0.72
N LEU A 28 14.43 24.52 2.00
CA LEU A 28 14.14 23.51 3.02
C LEU A 28 12.77 22.83 2.81
N VAL A 29 11.74 23.59 2.49
CA VAL A 29 10.38 23.05 2.18
C VAL A 29 10.42 22.18 0.92
N LEU A 30 11.15 22.60 -0.12
CA LEU A 30 11.31 21.81 -1.34
C LEU A 30 12.07 20.50 -1.07
N TRP A 31 13.20 20.56 -0.34
CA TRP A 31 13.92 19.36 0.08
C TRP A 31 13.01 18.42 0.87
N ARG A 32 12.26 18.96 1.83
CA ARG A 32 11.33 18.19 2.65
C ARG A 32 10.23 17.53 1.81
N SER A 33 9.67 18.25 0.83
CA SER A 33 8.68 17.74 -0.11
C SER A 33 9.23 16.58 -0.93
N SER A 34 10.48 16.66 -1.40
CA SER A 34 11.14 15.57 -2.12
C SER A 34 11.33 14.31 -1.26
N VAL A 35 11.69 14.47 0.01
CA VAL A 35 11.80 13.33 0.95
C VAL A 35 10.44 12.66 1.14
N VAL A 36 9.39 13.44 1.44
CA VAL A 36 8.02 12.91 1.63
C VAL A 36 7.51 12.21 0.37
N ALA A 37 7.80 12.76 -0.82
CA ALA A 37 7.44 12.14 -2.09
C ALA A 37 8.15 10.78 -2.29
N SER A 38 9.43 10.69 -1.92
CA SER A 38 10.22 9.46 -2.00
C SER A 38 9.69 8.38 -1.06
N ASP A 39 9.37 8.74 0.18
CA ASP A 39 8.80 7.83 1.17
C ASP A 39 7.43 7.32 0.72
N ALA A 40 6.57 8.22 0.21
CA ALA A 40 5.26 7.85 -0.34
C ALA A 40 5.39 6.88 -1.53
N GLY A 41 6.37 7.14 -2.42
CA GLY A 41 6.67 6.27 -3.55
C GLY A 41 7.14 4.88 -3.11
N THR A 42 8.02 4.82 -2.10
CA THR A 42 8.52 3.56 -1.52
C THR A 42 7.39 2.76 -0.87
N ALA A 43 6.55 3.42 -0.06
CA ALA A 43 5.39 2.80 0.56
C ALA A 43 4.40 2.24 -0.48
N SER A 44 4.14 2.99 -1.56
CA SER A 44 3.27 2.53 -2.66
C SER A 44 3.83 1.28 -3.35
N ARG A 45 5.13 1.26 -3.67
CA ARG A 45 5.79 0.08 -4.25
C ARG A 45 5.72 -1.12 -3.32
N TRP A 46 5.93 -0.92 -2.02
CA TRP A 46 5.83 -1.99 -1.04
C TRP A 46 4.40 -2.53 -0.93
N GLY A 47 3.39 -1.66 -0.94
CA GLY A 47 1.98 -2.05 -1.01
C GLY A 47 1.69 -2.93 -2.23
N MET A 48 2.20 -2.55 -3.41
CA MET A 48 2.05 -3.34 -4.64
C MET A 48 2.72 -4.72 -4.53
N ILE A 49 3.95 -4.78 -3.99
CA ILE A 49 4.65 -6.05 -3.76
C ILE A 49 3.85 -6.95 -2.82
N GLN A 50 3.28 -6.39 -1.75
CA GLN A 50 2.45 -7.15 -0.82
C GLN A 50 1.16 -7.66 -1.46
N THR A 51 0.48 -6.85 -2.26
CA THR A 51 -0.71 -7.29 -3.01
C THR A 51 -0.37 -8.44 -3.95
N ILE A 52 0.73 -8.33 -4.71
CA ILE A 52 1.18 -9.40 -5.60
C ILE A 52 1.46 -10.68 -4.81
N ARG A 53 2.18 -10.58 -3.68
CA ARG A 53 2.45 -11.73 -2.81
C ARG A 53 1.17 -12.35 -2.26
N GLN A 54 0.19 -11.52 -1.88
CA GLN A 54 -1.10 -11.99 -1.37
C GLN A 54 -1.87 -12.77 -2.44
N GLU A 55 -1.93 -12.25 -3.67
CA GLU A 55 -2.57 -12.94 -4.80
C GLU A 55 -1.81 -14.21 -5.20
N MET A 56 -0.47 -14.21 -5.18
CA MET A 56 0.32 -15.42 -5.41
C MET A 56 0.03 -16.51 -4.36
N LEU A 57 -0.05 -16.16 -3.08
CA LEU A 57 -0.42 -17.10 -2.02
C LEU A 57 -1.85 -17.62 -2.19
N LYS A 58 -2.79 -16.75 -2.53
CA LYS A 58 -4.18 -17.13 -2.84
C LYS A 58 -4.25 -18.14 -3.99
N ASN A 59 -3.50 -17.90 -5.07
CA ASN A 59 -3.42 -18.81 -6.21
C ASN A 59 -2.77 -20.14 -5.85
N LEU A 60 -1.72 -20.12 -5.02
CA LEU A 60 -1.07 -21.34 -4.53
C LEU A 60 -2.04 -22.19 -3.69
N VAL A 61 -2.80 -21.56 -2.78
CA VAL A 61 -3.83 -22.25 -1.99
C VAL A 61 -4.88 -22.86 -2.91
N TRP A 62 -5.41 -22.10 -3.88
CA TRP A 62 -6.38 -22.62 -4.83
C TRP A 62 -5.84 -23.82 -5.61
N SER A 63 -4.62 -23.71 -6.13
CA SER A 63 -3.95 -24.81 -6.84
C SER A 63 -3.90 -26.10 -6.00
N ASN A 64 -3.50 -25.97 -4.73
CA ASN A 64 -3.46 -27.10 -3.80
C ASN A 64 -4.86 -27.68 -3.52
N VAL A 65 -5.87 -26.83 -3.30
CA VAL A 65 -7.26 -27.27 -3.08
C VAL A 65 -7.81 -28.00 -4.31
N TYR A 66 -7.52 -27.51 -5.52
CA TYR A 66 -7.91 -28.20 -6.76
C TYR A 66 -7.19 -29.54 -6.92
N HIS A 67 -5.92 -29.63 -6.54
CA HIS A 67 -5.19 -30.90 -6.53
C HIS A 67 -5.83 -31.90 -5.54
N GLU A 68 -6.14 -31.45 -4.32
CA GLU A 68 -6.86 -32.26 -3.32
C GLU A 68 -8.25 -32.69 -3.82
N ALA A 69 -8.95 -31.82 -4.57
CA ALA A 69 -10.26 -32.09 -5.16
C ALA A 69 -10.18 -33.16 -6.25
N ASN A 70 -9.16 -33.12 -7.10
CA ASN A 70 -8.92 -34.16 -8.10
C ASN A 70 -8.67 -35.52 -7.44
N ILE A 71 -7.84 -35.56 -6.39
CA ILE A 71 -7.64 -36.80 -5.60
C ILE A 71 -8.98 -37.29 -5.00
N ALA A 72 -9.80 -36.38 -4.50
CA ALA A 72 -11.10 -36.72 -3.95
C ALA A 72 -12.07 -37.27 -5.01
N GLN A 73 -12.10 -36.67 -6.20
CA GLN A 73 -12.87 -37.16 -7.34
C GLN A 73 -12.46 -38.59 -7.71
N ILE A 74 -11.16 -38.85 -7.84
CA ILE A 74 -10.63 -40.19 -8.14
C ILE A 74 -11.05 -41.18 -7.05
N TYR A 75 -10.97 -40.80 -5.77
CA TYR A 75 -11.43 -41.63 -4.65
C TYR A 75 -12.91 -41.99 -4.79
N PHE A 76 -13.79 -41.02 -5.06
CA PHE A 76 -15.23 -41.29 -5.17
C PHE A 76 -15.58 -42.16 -6.37
N ILE A 77 -14.86 -42.01 -7.49
CA ILE A 77 -15.01 -42.88 -8.67
C ILE A 77 -14.66 -44.33 -8.30
N TYR A 78 -13.49 -44.57 -7.70
CA TYR A 78 -13.09 -45.92 -7.31
C TYR A 78 -13.97 -46.51 -6.21
N ALA A 79 -14.51 -45.68 -5.31
CA ALA A 79 -15.45 -46.13 -4.30
C ALA A 79 -16.77 -46.61 -4.93
N ALA A 80 -17.30 -45.88 -5.91
CA ALA A 80 -18.48 -46.28 -6.66
C ALA A 80 -18.23 -47.52 -7.53
N GLU A 81 -17.04 -47.63 -8.13
CA GLU A 81 -16.61 -48.82 -8.89
C GLU A 81 -16.54 -50.05 -7.99
N ALA A 82 -15.84 -49.98 -6.86
CA ALA A 82 -15.76 -51.06 -5.89
C ALA A 82 -17.15 -51.49 -5.40
N GLN A 83 -18.02 -50.52 -5.09
CA GLN A 83 -19.39 -50.79 -4.68
C GLN A 83 -20.18 -51.53 -5.77
N THR A 84 -19.99 -51.17 -7.04
CA THR A 84 -20.66 -51.83 -8.16
C THR A 84 -20.11 -53.24 -8.40
N LEU A 85 -18.79 -53.40 -8.41
CA LEU A 85 -18.12 -54.70 -8.59
C LEU A 85 -18.41 -55.67 -7.44
N SER A 86 -18.54 -55.18 -6.20
CA SER A 86 -18.88 -56.01 -5.04
C SER A 86 -20.25 -56.69 -5.15
N LYS A 87 -21.17 -56.09 -5.92
CA LYS A 87 -22.52 -56.60 -6.19
C LYS A 87 -22.59 -57.53 -7.40
N SER A 88 -21.49 -57.68 -8.15
CA SER A 88 -21.42 -58.55 -9.32
C SER A 88 -21.49 -60.03 -8.94
N SER A 89 -22.09 -60.85 -9.80
CA SER A 89 -22.10 -62.31 -9.66
C SER A 89 -20.74 -62.94 -10.00
N ASP A 90 -19.89 -62.24 -10.76
CA ASP A 90 -18.56 -62.70 -11.15
C ASP A 90 -17.58 -62.72 -9.95
N PRO A 91 -16.98 -63.89 -9.61
CA PRO A 91 -15.95 -63.97 -8.57
C PRO A 91 -14.73 -63.07 -8.81
N LEU A 92 -14.30 -62.86 -10.07
CA LEU A 92 -13.14 -62.02 -10.37
C LEU A 92 -13.45 -60.54 -10.10
N ALA A 93 -14.64 -60.07 -10.48
CA ALA A 93 -15.11 -58.73 -10.16
C ALA A 93 -15.13 -58.46 -8.63
N ARG A 94 -15.59 -59.42 -7.82
CA ARG A 94 -15.58 -59.29 -6.35
C ARG A 94 -14.16 -59.25 -5.76
N LEU A 95 -13.21 -59.99 -6.34
CA LEU A 95 -11.80 -59.94 -5.94
C LEU A 95 -11.18 -58.58 -6.27
N GLN A 96 -11.50 -58.01 -7.44
CA GLN A 96 -11.07 -56.66 -7.82
C GLN A 96 -11.66 -55.60 -6.88
N ALA A 97 -12.94 -55.69 -6.53
CA ALA A 97 -13.57 -54.82 -5.53
C ALA A 97 -12.80 -54.84 -4.20
N SER A 98 -12.50 -56.03 -3.67
CA SER A 98 -11.71 -56.18 -2.44
C SER A 98 -10.31 -55.58 -2.56
N THR A 99 -9.70 -55.61 -3.75
CA THR A 99 -8.37 -55.03 -3.98
C THR A 99 -8.43 -53.50 -3.95
N ILE A 100 -9.43 -52.91 -4.61
CA ILE A 100 -9.66 -51.46 -4.60
C ILE A 100 -9.94 -50.97 -3.17
N GLU A 101 -10.82 -51.66 -2.44
CA GLU A 101 -11.22 -51.30 -1.07
C GLU A 101 -10.08 -51.39 -0.07
N LYS A 102 -9.26 -52.44 -0.13
CA LYS A 102 -8.21 -52.70 0.86
C LYS A 102 -6.91 -51.96 0.57
N SER A 103 -6.62 -51.67 -0.70
CA SER A 103 -5.31 -51.12 -1.11
C SER A 103 -5.42 -49.68 -1.61
N LEU A 104 -6.31 -49.39 -2.56
CA LEU A 104 -6.33 -48.12 -3.28
C LEU A 104 -7.08 -47.02 -2.51
N LEU A 105 -8.30 -47.30 -2.05
CA LEU A 105 -9.13 -46.31 -1.36
C LEU A 105 -8.47 -45.75 -0.09
N PRO A 106 -7.82 -46.56 0.79
CA PRO A 106 -7.14 -46.03 1.97
C PRO A 106 -6.00 -45.07 1.62
N ALA A 107 -5.21 -45.40 0.58
CA ALA A 107 -4.11 -44.56 0.13
C ALA A 107 -4.59 -43.21 -0.42
N LEU A 108 -5.68 -43.20 -1.19
CA LEU A 108 -6.30 -41.97 -1.70
C LEU A 108 -6.95 -41.16 -0.57
N LYS A 109 -7.57 -41.82 0.41
CA LYS A 109 -8.19 -41.18 1.56
C LYS A 109 -7.20 -40.40 2.42
N GLN A 110 -5.98 -40.92 2.58
CA GLN A 110 -4.92 -40.25 3.34
C GLN A 110 -4.32 -39.03 2.61
N LYS A 111 -4.41 -38.99 1.28
CA LYS A 111 -3.81 -37.91 0.46
C LYS A 111 -4.69 -36.67 0.33
N SER A 112 -5.96 -36.72 0.71
CA SER A 112 -6.89 -35.59 0.59
C SER A 112 -7.72 -35.38 1.86
N PRO A 113 -7.69 -34.18 2.47
CA PRO A 113 -8.60 -33.82 3.55
C PRO A 113 -10.08 -33.91 3.13
N LEU A 114 -10.38 -33.70 1.85
CA LEU A 114 -11.74 -33.70 1.32
C LEU A 114 -12.43 -35.08 1.37
N THR A 115 -11.64 -36.17 1.39
CA THR A 115 -12.16 -37.55 1.49
C THR A 115 -12.14 -38.07 2.93
N SER A 116 -11.28 -37.51 3.78
CA SER A 116 -11.07 -37.98 5.15
C SER A 116 -11.84 -37.17 6.21
N ASN A 117 -12.16 -35.91 5.94
CA ASN A 117 -12.79 -35.00 6.91
C ASN A 117 -14.22 -34.63 6.51
N ALA A 118 -15.18 -35.00 7.35
CA ALA A 118 -16.61 -34.72 7.16
C ALA A 118 -16.93 -33.21 7.15
N LEU A 119 -16.08 -32.34 7.72
CA LEU A 119 -16.28 -30.89 7.70
C LEU A 119 -16.32 -30.29 6.29
N TYR A 120 -15.68 -30.97 5.32
CA TYR A 120 -15.65 -30.57 3.92
C TYR A 120 -16.66 -31.32 3.06
N GLN A 121 -17.53 -32.15 3.65
CA GLN A 121 -18.61 -32.82 2.93
C GLN A 121 -19.91 -32.06 3.14
N ARG A 122 -20.69 -31.91 2.07
CA ARG A 122 -22.05 -31.36 2.13
C ARG A 122 -23.07 -32.49 2.32
N ALA A 123 -24.28 -32.12 2.71
CA ALA A 123 -25.37 -33.07 2.93
C ALA A 123 -25.79 -33.83 1.64
N ASP A 124 -25.52 -33.26 0.47
CA ASP A 124 -25.76 -33.86 -0.84
C ASP A 124 -24.62 -34.79 -1.31
N GLY A 125 -23.59 -34.99 -0.49
CA GLY A 125 -22.40 -35.79 -0.81
C GLY A 125 -21.34 -35.04 -1.62
N SER A 126 -21.56 -33.78 -1.99
CA SER A 126 -20.55 -32.95 -2.68
C SER A 126 -19.48 -32.42 -1.72
N VAL A 127 -18.33 -32.01 -2.27
CA VAL A 127 -17.21 -31.45 -1.49
C VAL A 127 -17.27 -29.92 -1.41
N ASN A 128 -17.05 -29.36 -0.21
CA ASN A 128 -17.04 -27.93 0.07
C ASN A 128 -15.63 -27.34 -0.08
N LEU A 129 -15.25 -27.09 -1.33
CA LEU A 129 -13.95 -26.51 -1.68
C LEU A 129 -13.74 -25.11 -1.09
N GLU A 130 -14.78 -24.29 -1.01
CA GLU A 130 -14.70 -22.93 -0.47
C GLU A 130 -14.31 -22.93 1.01
N ARG A 131 -14.90 -23.84 1.80
CA ARG A 131 -14.50 -24.02 3.20
C ARG A 131 -13.06 -24.50 3.29
N ARG A 132 -12.68 -25.50 2.49
CA ARG A 132 -11.32 -26.03 2.47
C ARG A 132 -10.29 -24.95 2.10
N PHE A 133 -10.63 -24.09 1.14
CA PHE A 133 -9.82 -22.95 0.74
C PHE A 133 -9.65 -21.95 1.89
N LYS A 134 -10.73 -21.57 2.57
CA LYS A 134 -10.66 -20.66 3.73
C LYS A 134 -9.80 -21.22 4.86
N ASP A 135 -9.97 -22.50 5.19
CA ASP A 135 -9.19 -23.15 6.24
C ASP A 135 -7.71 -23.27 5.84
N ALA A 136 -7.42 -23.60 4.58
CA ALA A 136 -6.06 -23.65 4.05
C ALA A 136 -5.38 -22.26 4.03
N GLN A 137 -6.13 -21.22 3.66
CA GLN A 137 -5.65 -19.84 3.68
C GLN A 137 -5.39 -19.36 5.12
N ALA A 138 -6.29 -19.66 6.05
CA ALA A 138 -6.13 -19.31 7.47
C ALA A 138 -4.91 -20.01 8.10
N ALA A 139 -4.59 -21.23 7.65
CA ALA A 139 -3.46 -22.00 8.13
C ALA A 139 -2.08 -21.53 7.59
N MET A 140 -2.01 -20.54 6.69
CA MET A 140 -0.75 -20.02 6.15
C MET A 140 -0.23 -18.81 6.96
N PRO A 141 0.87 -18.95 7.74
CA PRO A 141 1.43 -17.84 8.51
C PRO A 141 1.82 -16.61 7.67
N PRO A 142 2.44 -16.75 6.47
CA PRO A 142 2.81 -15.59 5.65
C PRO A 142 1.61 -14.76 5.18
N ALA A 143 0.44 -15.38 4.97
CA ALA A 143 -0.74 -14.67 4.49
C ALA A 143 -1.27 -13.67 5.53
N GLN A 144 -1.11 -13.98 6.82
CA GLN A 144 -1.58 -13.13 7.92
C GLN A 144 -0.69 -11.88 8.14
N GLN A 145 0.56 -11.92 7.67
CA GLN A 145 1.54 -10.83 7.85
C GLN A 145 1.49 -9.79 6.73
N LEU A 146 0.81 -10.09 5.62
CA LEU A 146 0.69 -9.17 4.49
C LEU A 146 -0.43 -8.16 4.76
N HIS A 147 -0.09 -6.88 4.78
CA HIS A 147 -1.03 -5.79 5.02
C HIS A 147 -0.85 -4.70 3.96
N PRO A 148 -1.15 -5.00 2.68
CA PRO A 148 -0.93 -4.06 1.59
C PRO A 148 -1.66 -2.73 1.82
N GLN A 149 -2.84 -2.79 2.45
CA GLN A 149 -3.61 -1.59 2.77
C GLN A 149 -2.86 -0.60 3.65
N ARG A 150 -2.13 -1.07 4.68
CA ARG A 150 -1.36 -0.18 5.57
C ARG A 150 -0.29 0.59 4.80
N ALA A 151 0.32 -0.04 3.80
CA ALA A 151 1.33 0.57 2.96
C ALA A 151 0.73 1.62 2.01
N PHE A 152 -0.40 1.30 1.39
CA PHE A 152 -1.13 2.25 0.55
C PHE A 152 -1.68 3.43 1.36
N ASP A 153 -2.14 3.20 2.59
CA ASP A 153 -2.57 4.27 3.48
C ASP A 153 -1.39 5.19 3.83
N SER A 154 -0.21 4.61 4.10
CA SER A 154 1.02 5.38 4.32
C SER A 154 1.43 6.19 3.08
N ALA A 155 1.35 5.58 1.89
CA ALA A 155 1.62 6.27 0.63
C ALA A 155 0.65 7.43 0.41
N SER A 156 -0.65 7.21 0.64
CA SER A 156 -1.71 8.21 0.50
C SER A 156 -1.50 9.40 1.43
N ARG A 157 -1.19 9.16 2.72
CA ARG A 157 -0.83 10.21 3.68
C ARG A 157 0.38 11.02 3.20
N GLY A 158 1.41 10.34 2.71
CA GLY A 158 2.59 10.98 2.11
C GLY A 158 2.25 11.86 0.90
N SER A 159 1.42 11.38 -0.03
CA SER A 159 0.99 12.14 -1.20
C SER A 159 0.11 13.35 -0.84
N VAL A 160 -0.72 13.27 0.20
CA VAL A 160 -1.46 14.42 0.73
C VAL A 160 -0.48 15.45 1.30
N LYS A 161 0.46 15.03 2.15
CA LYS A 161 1.47 15.91 2.75
C LYS A 161 2.33 16.61 1.68
N GLN A 162 2.79 15.86 0.67
CA GLN A 162 3.56 16.41 -0.44
C GLN A 162 2.79 17.52 -1.17
N ARG A 163 1.50 17.31 -1.46
CA ARG A 163 0.66 18.34 -2.12
C ARG A 163 0.58 19.62 -1.30
N TRP A 164 0.40 19.50 0.02
CA TRP A 164 0.37 20.67 0.91
C TRP A 164 1.72 21.39 0.97
N LEU A 165 2.84 20.67 1.03
CA LEU A 165 4.18 21.27 0.98
C LEU A 165 4.45 21.98 -0.35
N VAL A 166 3.92 21.47 -1.47
CA VAL A 166 4.02 22.16 -2.77
C VAL A 166 3.20 23.45 -2.78
N MET A 167 1.99 23.45 -2.20
CA MET A 167 1.20 24.68 -2.05
C MET A 167 1.91 25.71 -1.17
N ASP A 168 2.60 25.25 -0.13
CA ASP A 168 3.39 26.10 0.75
C ASP A 168 4.62 26.71 0.04
N ALA A 169 5.28 25.93 -0.83
CA ALA A 169 6.33 26.46 -1.71
C ALA A 169 5.83 27.59 -2.63
N VAL A 170 4.56 27.55 -3.07
CA VAL A 170 3.94 28.64 -3.83
C VAL A 170 3.78 29.90 -2.97
N LEU A 171 3.42 29.77 -1.69
CA LEU A 171 3.35 30.90 -0.76
C LEU A 171 4.72 31.56 -0.57
N PHE A 172 5.79 30.76 -0.43
CA PHE A 172 7.15 31.30 -0.34
C PHE A 172 7.59 31.99 -1.64
N ALA A 173 7.24 31.44 -2.81
CA ALA A 173 7.50 32.10 -4.08
C ALA A 173 6.79 33.45 -4.20
N LEU A 174 5.53 33.55 -3.73
CA LEU A 174 4.78 34.80 -3.68
C LEU A 174 5.39 35.80 -2.68
N ALA A 175 5.84 35.33 -1.51
CA ALA A 175 6.55 36.18 -0.55
C ALA A 175 7.84 36.75 -1.17
N LEU A 176 8.63 35.90 -1.83
CA LEU A 176 9.87 36.30 -2.50
C LEU A 176 9.60 37.30 -3.64
N PHE A 177 8.53 37.11 -4.40
CA PHE A 177 8.08 38.07 -5.41
C PHE A 177 7.78 39.45 -4.81
N TRP A 178 7.02 39.52 -3.72
CA TRP A 178 6.71 40.81 -3.09
C TRP A 178 7.93 41.49 -2.48
N LEU A 179 8.85 40.72 -1.89
CA LEU A 179 10.10 41.25 -1.35
C LEU A 179 11.05 41.75 -2.45
N THR A 180 11.11 41.07 -3.61
CA THR A 180 11.90 41.56 -4.75
C THR A 180 11.30 42.83 -5.36
N VAL A 181 9.97 42.92 -5.45
CA VAL A 181 9.27 44.16 -5.83
C VAL A 181 9.59 45.28 -4.85
N ALA A 182 9.63 45.01 -3.54
CA ALA A 182 9.98 46.00 -2.53
C ALA A 182 11.39 46.57 -2.74
N GLN A 183 12.36 45.75 -3.15
CA GLN A 183 13.74 46.16 -3.40
C GLN A 183 13.83 47.27 -4.47
N ILE A 184 13.06 47.15 -5.55
CA ILE A 184 13.11 48.08 -6.70
C ILE A 184 12.06 49.20 -6.63
N ALA A 185 11.10 49.12 -5.72
CA ALA A 185 10.01 50.09 -5.61
C ALA A 185 10.46 51.44 -5.00
N SER A 186 9.68 52.49 -5.27
CA SER A 186 9.85 53.80 -4.65
C SER A 186 9.61 53.74 -3.12
N PRO A 187 10.14 54.67 -2.31
CA PRO A 187 10.19 54.53 -0.85
C PRO A 187 8.84 54.19 -0.18
N ARG A 188 7.74 54.84 -0.61
CA ARG A 188 6.40 54.57 -0.07
C ARG A 188 5.85 53.20 -0.49
N ARG A 189 6.08 52.79 -1.74
CA ARG A 189 5.63 51.49 -2.27
C ARG A 189 6.48 50.32 -1.76
N ARG A 190 7.77 50.58 -1.51
CA ARG A 190 8.72 49.65 -0.90
C ARG A 190 8.24 49.15 0.45
N ALA A 191 7.81 50.06 1.34
CA ALA A 191 7.30 49.68 2.64
C ALA A 191 6.06 48.78 2.53
N VAL A 192 5.10 49.14 1.67
CA VAL A 192 3.87 48.34 1.45
C VAL A 192 4.20 46.96 0.90
N ALA A 193 5.01 46.87 -0.16
CA ALA A 193 5.41 45.60 -0.76
C ALA A 193 6.20 44.72 0.23
N GLY A 194 7.09 45.32 1.02
CA GLY A 194 7.85 44.63 2.06
C GLY A 194 6.95 44.04 3.16
N VAL A 195 5.95 44.80 3.62
CA VAL A 195 4.96 44.33 4.60
C VAL A 195 4.11 43.19 4.03
N VAL A 196 3.62 43.32 2.79
CA VAL A 196 2.85 42.25 2.12
C VAL A 196 3.70 40.98 1.99
N GLY A 197 4.94 41.09 1.51
CA GLY A 197 5.86 39.95 1.41
C GLY A 197 6.14 39.30 2.77
N GLY A 198 6.35 40.11 3.81
CA GLY A 198 6.54 39.63 5.18
C GLY A 198 5.32 38.90 5.74
N LEU A 199 4.10 39.38 5.48
CA LEU A 199 2.86 38.73 5.91
C LEU A 199 2.64 37.40 5.18
N VAL A 200 2.86 37.36 3.86
CA VAL A 200 2.77 36.11 3.07
C VAL A 200 3.81 35.10 3.56
N TYR A 201 5.03 35.55 3.87
CA TYR A 201 6.06 34.70 4.46
C TYR A 201 5.64 34.13 5.81
N ALA A 202 5.09 34.95 6.71
CA ALA A 202 4.62 34.49 8.02
C ALA A 202 3.48 33.47 7.90
N LEU A 203 2.56 33.66 6.94
CA LEU A 203 1.51 32.69 6.65
C LEU A 203 2.06 31.36 6.12
N GLY A 204 3.04 31.40 5.21
CA GLY A 204 3.72 30.20 4.73
C GLY A 204 4.44 29.46 5.86
N LEU A 205 5.17 30.17 6.73
CA LEU A 205 5.79 29.57 7.92
C LEU A 205 4.76 28.91 8.85
N ALA A 206 3.62 29.56 9.11
CA ALA A 206 2.57 28.99 9.94
C ALA A 206 1.96 27.73 9.28
N ALA A 207 1.69 27.77 7.98
CA ALA A 207 1.18 26.63 7.23
C ALA A 207 2.16 25.45 7.24
N PHE A 208 3.45 25.70 7.01
CA PHE A 208 4.53 24.71 7.10
C PHE A 208 4.52 23.98 8.45
N VAL A 209 4.48 24.73 9.55
CA VAL A 209 4.45 24.18 10.91
C VAL A 209 3.22 23.30 11.13
N VAL A 210 2.04 23.76 10.69
CA VAL A 210 0.79 22.99 10.81
C VAL A 210 0.85 21.69 10.00
N ILE A 211 1.40 21.73 8.78
CA ILE A 211 1.56 20.53 7.93
C ILE A 211 2.49 19.51 8.59
N GLU A 212 3.63 19.95 9.16
CA GLU A 212 4.54 19.02 9.84
C GLU A 212 3.92 18.46 11.13
N LEU A 213 3.27 19.28 11.96
CA LEU A 213 2.65 18.83 13.21
C LEU A 213 1.49 17.86 12.97
N SER A 214 0.59 18.16 12.04
CA SER A 214 -0.53 17.26 11.72
C SER A 214 -0.07 15.89 11.23
N SER A 215 1.08 15.82 10.54
CA SER A 215 1.66 14.57 10.08
C SER A 215 2.38 13.75 11.16
N SER A 216 2.74 14.39 12.28
CA SER A 216 3.38 13.71 13.41
C SER A 216 2.37 13.03 14.36
N LEU A 217 1.10 13.45 14.29
CA LEU A 217 0.04 13.01 15.20
C LEU A 217 -0.82 11.86 14.65
N GLY A 218 -0.66 11.46 13.37
CA GLY A 218 -1.47 10.42 12.72
C GLY A 218 -0.65 9.39 11.98
#